data_AF-A0A7W6LQE2-F1
#
_entry.id   AF-A0A7W6LQE2-F1
#
_cell.length_a   1.000
_cell.length_b   1.000
_cell.length_c   1.000
_cell.angle_alpha   90.00
_cell.angle_beta   90.00
_cell.angle_gamma   90.00
#
_symmetry.space_group_name_H-M   'P 1'
#
loop_
_entity.id
_entity.type
_entity.pdbx_description
1 polymer ?
#
loop_
_entity_poly.entity_id
_entity_poly.type
_entity_poly.pdbx_seq_one_letter_code
_entity_poly.pdbx_strand_id
1 'polypeptide(L)'
;MLNLEEVAREVNDSGIFDEAWYTSTYQDVAIVGLPPLYHFVQFGLMLKRDPGPDFDTQYYLENNADVAAAGADPVIHYIRHGKAEGRRARI
;
A
#
# COMPACT_ATOMS: atom_id res chain seq x y z
N MET A 1 1.20 -9.05 -16.17
CA MET A 1 1.02 -9.40 -14.74
C MET A 1 2.33 -9.00 -14.07
N LEU A 2 2.31 -8.10 -13.10
CA LEU A 2 3.52 -7.82 -12.31
C LEU A 2 3.86 -9.05 -11.48
N ASN A 3 5.15 -9.36 -11.34
CA ASN A 3 5.62 -10.43 -10.47
C ASN A 3 5.33 -10.01 -9.02
N LEU A 4 4.73 -10.91 -8.22
CA LEU A 4 4.45 -10.68 -6.80
C LEU A 4 5.71 -10.29 -6.03
N GLU A 5 6.85 -10.90 -6.34
CA GLU A 5 8.14 -10.58 -5.71
C GLU A 5 8.65 -9.19 -6.08
N GLU A 6 8.40 -8.73 -7.32
CA GLU A 6 8.78 -7.37 -7.73
C GLU A 6 7.93 -6.34 -7.00
N VAL A 7 6.63 -6.56 -6.89
CA VAL A 7 5.73 -5.67 -6.14
C VAL A 7 6.08 -5.66 -4.65
N ALA A 8 6.35 -6.83 -4.06
CA ALA A 8 6.79 -6.92 -2.67
C ALA A 8 8.09 -6.13 -2.44
N ARG A 9 9.06 -6.26 -3.34
CA ARG A 9 10.31 -5.50 -3.28
C ARG A 9 10.07 -3.99 -3.40
N GLU A 10 9.28 -3.55 -4.37
CA GLU A 10 8.95 -2.13 -4.54
C GLU A 10 8.27 -1.54 -3.29
N VAL A 11 7.31 -2.26 -2.71
CA VAL A 11 6.63 -1.84 -1.49
C VAL A 11 7.60 -1.76 -0.31
N ASN A 12 8.41 -2.79 -0.11
CA ASN A 12 9.40 -2.83 0.98
C ASN A 12 10.42 -1.68 0.86
N ASP A 13 10.99 -1.50 -0.33
CA ASP A 13 12.06 -0.53 -0.56
C ASP A 13 11.55 0.93 -0.53
N SER A 14 10.24 1.13 -0.70
CA SER A 14 9.62 2.46 -0.60
C SER A 14 9.64 3.05 0.83
N GLY A 15 9.75 2.18 1.84
CA GLY A 15 9.75 2.52 3.26
C GLY A 15 8.37 2.83 3.86
N ILE A 16 7.27 2.67 3.12
CA ILE A 16 5.91 2.97 3.62
C ILE A 16 5.22 1.76 4.28
N PHE A 17 5.77 0.56 4.09
CA PHE A 17 5.25 -0.65 4.70
C PHE A 17 5.86 -0.86 6.08
N ASP A 18 5.01 -0.82 7.11
CA ASP A 18 5.40 -1.09 8.49
C ASP A 18 4.80 -2.44 8.91
N GLU A 19 5.65 -3.47 9.01
CA GLU A 19 5.22 -4.83 9.32
C GLU A 19 4.55 -4.94 10.70
N ALA A 20 5.12 -4.30 11.72
CA ALA A 20 4.60 -4.39 13.09
C ALA A 20 3.25 -3.70 13.21
N TRP A 21 3.11 -2.52 12.59
CA TRP A 21 1.86 -1.81 12.51
C TRP A 21 0.83 -2.62 11.72
N TYR A 22 1.18 -3.09 10.52
CA TYR A 22 0.29 -3.81 9.62
C TYR A 22 -0.29 -5.08 10.27
N THR A 23 0.55 -5.88 10.92
CA THR A 23 0.12 -7.08 11.64
C THR A 23 -0.75 -6.77 12.85
N SER A 24 -0.48 -5.68 13.57
CA SER A 24 -1.32 -5.26 14.70
C SER A 24 -2.70 -4.74 14.24
N THR A 25 -2.75 -4.06 13.09
CA THR A 25 -3.97 -3.47 12.53
C THR A 25 -4.87 -4.51 11.87
N TYR A 26 -4.28 -5.47 11.15
CA TYR A 26 -5.01 -6.45 10.35
C TYR A 26 -4.82 -7.87 10.89
N GLN A 27 -5.72 -8.28 11.78
CA GLN A 27 -5.63 -9.56 12.51
C GLN A 27 -5.77 -10.81 11.60
N ASP A 28 -6.34 -10.66 10.40
CA ASP A 28 -6.45 -11.74 9.42
C ASP A 28 -5.10 -12.19 8.86
N VAL A 29 -4.06 -11.34 8.94
CA VAL A 29 -2.69 -11.71 8.55
C VAL A 29 -2.23 -12.97 9.28
N ALA A 30 -2.54 -13.08 10.57
CA ALA A 30 -2.19 -14.24 11.39
C ALA A 30 -2.99 -15.50 11.02
N ILE A 31 -4.23 -15.34 10.53
CA ILE A 31 -5.10 -16.45 10.12
C ILE A 31 -4.63 -17.03 8.79
N VAL A 32 -4.26 -16.15 7.85
CA VAL A 32 -3.78 -16.54 6.52
C VAL A 32 -2.38 -17.16 6.61
N GLY A 33 -1.55 -16.72 7.55
CA GLY A 33 -0.24 -17.32 7.83
C GLY A 33 0.84 -17.02 6.78
N LEU A 34 0.63 -16.00 5.94
CA LEU A 34 1.65 -15.48 5.03
C LEU A 34 2.58 -14.49 5.75
N PRO A 35 3.83 -14.32 5.29
CA PRO A 35 4.64 -13.19 5.73
C PRO A 35 3.90 -11.86 5.46
N PRO A 36 3.92 -10.88 6.38
CA PRO A 36 3.02 -9.72 6.30
C PRO A 36 3.15 -8.89 5.03
N LEU A 37 4.36 -8.70 4.51
CA LEU A 37 4.59 -8.01 3.24
C LEU A 37 3.89 -8.72 2.07
N TYR A 38 3.99 -10.05 2.01
CA TYR A 38 3.32 -10.87 0.99
C TYR A 38 1.81 -10.86 1.16
N HIS A 39 1.32 -10.90 2.40
CA HIS A 39 -0.10 -10.70 2.68
C HIS A 39 -0.59 -9.35 2.15
N PHE A 40 0.17 -8.28 2.39
CA PHE A 40 -0.18 -6.96 1.93
C PHE A 40 -0.22 -6.86 0.41
N VAL A 41 0.80 -7.34 -0.31
CA VAL A 41 0.80 -7.23 -1.77
C VAL A 41 -0.21 -8.16 -2.45
N GLN A 42 -0.56 -9.29 -1.82
CA GLN A 42 -1.52 -10.25 -2.36
C GLN A 42 -2.98 -9.89 -2.05
N PHE A 43 -3.25 -9.35 -0.85
CA PHE A 43 -4.60 -9.05 -0.39
C PHE A 43 -4.77 -7.58 0.00
N GLY A 44 -3.83 -7.00 0.74
CA GLY A 44 -3.91 -5.63 1.24
C GLY A 44 -4.14 -4.57 0.16
N LEU A 45 -3.40 -4.63 -0.96
CA LEU A 45 -3.58 -3.70 -2.09
C LEU A 45 -5.00 -3.79 -2.68
N MET A 46 -5.49 -5.02 -2.89
CA MET A 46 -6.85 -5.26 -3.42
C MET A 46 -7.93 -4.76 -2.46
N LEU A 47 -7.71 -4.97 -1.16
CA LEU A 47 -8.60 -4.54 -0.09
C LEU A 47 -8.45 -3.05 0.28
N LYS A 48 -7.60 -2.31 -0.43
CA LYS A 48 -7.32 -0.88 -0.18
C LYS A 48 -6.92 -0.61 1.27
N ARG A 49 -6.07 -1.48 1.82
CA ARG A 49 -5.51 -1.35 3.16
C ARG A 49 -4.31 -0.41 3.16
N ASP A 50 -4.10 0.20 4.32
CA ASP A 50 -2.93 1.02 4.58
C ASP A 50 -1.70 0.12 4.77
N PRO A 51 -0.56 0.43 4.13
CA PRO A 51 0.68 -0.32 4.32
C PRO A 51 1.35 -0.03 5.68
N GLY A 52 1.02 1.09 6.30
CA GLY A 52 1.67 1.58 7.51
C GLY A 52 1.05 2.90 7.98
N PRO A 53 1.49 3.44 9.13
CA PRO A 53 0.92 4.66 9.70
C PRO A 53 1.23 5.91 8.88
N ASP A 54 2.17 5.88 7.93
CA ASP A 54 2.55 7.06 7.16
C ASP A 54 1.83 7.17 5.80
N PHE A 55 0.92 6.24 5.52
CA PHE A 55 0.12 6.24 4.30
C PHE A 55 -1.35 5.94 4.60
N ASP A 56 -2.23 6.86 4.22
CA ASP A 56 -3.67 6.73 4.32
C ASP A 56 -4.26 6.58 2.92
N THR A 57 -4.72 5.36 2.64
CA THR A 57 -5.20 4.94 1.32
C THR A 57 -6.44 5.72 0.91
N GLN A 58 -7.35 5.97 1.85
CA GLN A 58 -8.58 6.70 1.59
C GLN A 58 -8.27 8.17 1.33
N TYR A 59 -7.51 8.81 2.21
CA TYR A 59 -7.06 10.20 2.04
C TYR A 59 -6.36 10.38 0.69
N TYR A 60 -5.46 9.46 0.32
CA TYR A 60 -4.74 9.56 -0.93
C TYR A 60 -5.70 9.53 -2.13
N LEU A 61 -6.69 8.64 -2.16
CA LEU A 61 -7.66 8.59 -3.25
C LEU A 61 -8.58 9.82 -3.28
N GLU A 62 -9.01 10.32 -2.12
CA GLU A 62 -9.87 11.51 -2.03
C GLU A 62 -9.18 12.78 -2.52
N ASN A 63 -7.85 12.88 -2.34
CA ASN A 63 -7.07 14.06 -2.72
C ASN A 63 -6.41 13.93 -4.10
N ASN A 64 -6.51 12.78 -4.74
CA ASN A 64 -5.90 12.48 -6.03
C ASN A 64 -6.93 11.88 -7.00
N ALA A 65 -7.87 12.72 -7.43
CA ALA A 65 -9.00 12.31 -8.25
C ALA A 65 -8.59 11.68 -9.60
N ASP A 66 -7.43 12.04 -10.14
CA ASP A 66 -6.84 11.41 -11.33
C ASP A 66 -6.50 9.93 -11.10
N VAL A 67 -5.94 9.61 -9.93
CA VAL A 67 -5.59 8.23 -9.53
C VAL A 67 -6.87 7.41 -9.32
N ALA A 68 -7.84 8.00 -8.63
CA ALA A 68 -9.14 7.36 -8.38
C ALA A 68 -9.89 7.09 -9.69
N ALA A 69 -9.96 8.09 -10.59
CA ALA A 69 -10.62 7.96 -11.89
C ALA A 69 -9.93 6.94 -12.81
N ALA A 70 -8.60 6.82 -12.73
CA ALA A 70 -7.85 5.81 -13.47
C ALA A 70 -8.01 4.39 -12.91
N GLY A 71 -8.63 4.22 -11.73
CA GLY A 71 -8.71 2.94 -11.04
C GLY A 71 -7.34 2.39 -10.63
N ALA A 72 -6.33 3.25 -10.55
CA ALA A 72 -4.97 2.86 -10.18
C ALA A 72 -4.91 2.47 -8.70
N ASP A 73 -3.98 1.57 -8.37
CA ASP A 73 -3.72 1.29 -6.97
C ASP A 73 -3.00 2.49 -6.31
N PRO A 74 -3.55 3.10 -5.24
CA PRO A 74 -3.01 4.32 -4.66
C PRO A 74 -1.61 4.13 -4.06
N VAL A 75 -1.34 2.98 -3.46
CA VAL A 75 -0.04 2.68 -2.84
C VAL A 75 1.01 2.56 -3.94
N ILE A 76 0.72 1.78 -4.98
CA ILE A 76 1.63 1.62 -6.12
C ILE A 76 1.84 2.94 -6.87
N HIS A 77 0.76 3.71 -7.07
CA HIS A 77 0.86 5.03 -7.68
C HIS A 77 1.75 5.96 -6.86
N TYR A 78 1.59 5.98 -5.54
CA TYR A 78 2.39 6.83 -4.67
C TYR A 78 3.88 6.47 -4.74
N ILE A 79 4.21 5.17 -4.66
CA ILE A 79 5.59 4.67 -4.75
C ILE A 79 6.24 5.10 -6.06
N ARG A 80 5.53 4.93 -7.19
CA ARG A 80 6.10 5.14 -8.53
C ARG A 80 6.08 6.59 -9.01
N HIS A 81 5.14 7.39 -8.51
CA HIS A 81 4.89 8.75 -9.00
C HIS A 81 4.65 9.73 -7.86
N GLY A 82 3.68 9.44 -6.99
CA GLY A 82 3.14 10.43 -6.05
C GLY A 82 4.17 11.01 -5.09
N LYS A 83 5.12 10.20 -4.60
CA LYS A 83 6.21 10.66 -3.72
C LYS A 83 7.12 11.67 -4.42
N ALA A 84 7.50 11.41 -5.67
CA ALA A 84 8.34 12.30 -6.47
C ALA A 84 7.58 13.57 -6.91
N GLU A 85 6.27 13.47 -7.08
CA GLU A 85 5.38 14.60 -7.38
C GLU A 85 5.06 15.46 -6.14
N GLY A 86 5.51 15.06 -4.95
CA GLY A 86 5.24 15.78 -3.70
C GLY A 86 3.80 15.64 -3.19
N ARG A 87 3.05 14.63 -3.66
CA ARG A 87 1.70 14.33 -3.17
C ARG A 87 1.76 13.91 -1.70
N ARG A 88 0.83 14.41 -0.90
CA ARG A 88 0.70 13.99 0.50
C ARG A 88 0.03 12.62 0.57
N ALA A 89 0.55 11.77 1.43
CA ALA A 89 0.04 10.41 1.68
C ALA A 89 -0.89 10.33 2.90
N ARG A 90 -0.94 11.39 3.70
CA ARG A 90 -1.76 11.52 4.91
C ARG A 90 -1.93 13.02 5.23
N ILE A 91 -2.89 13.34 6.10
CA ILE A 91 -3.10 14.70 6.67
C ILE A 91 -1.92 15.19 7.52
#